data_AF-A0AA87IJR9-F1
#
_entry.id   AF-A0AA87IJR9-F1
#
_cell.length_a   1.000
_cell.length_b   1.000
_cell.length_c   1.000
_cell.angle_alpha   90.00
_cell.angle_beta   90.00
_cell.angle_gamma   90.00
#
_symmetry.space_group_name_H-M   'P 1'
#
loop_
_entity.id
_entity.type
_entity.pdbx_description
1 polymer ?
#
loop_
_entity_poly.entity_id
_entity_poly.type
_entity_poly.pdbx_seq_one_letter_code
_entity_poly.pdbx_strand_id
1 'polypeptide(L)' 'MNPFFYLQFLFEELPQLDMSGELNIDHLMPWSKELPKACYLQTKK' A
#
# COMPACT_ATOMS: atom_id res chain seq x y z
N MET A 1 0.70 6.44 -10.31
CA MET A 1 1.00 6.04 -8.93
C MET A 1 2.23 6.79 -8.46
N ASN A 2 2.24 7.33 -7.22
CA ASN A 2 3.40 7.99 -6.64
C ASN A 2 4.24 6.93 -5.90
N PRO A 3 5.42 6.56 -6.41
CA PRO A 3 6.22 5.47 -5.83
C PRO A 3 6.75 5.81 -4.43
N PHE A 4 6.99 7.08 -4.12
CA PHE A 4 7.49 7.48 -2.80
C PHE A 4 6.46 7.19 -1.69
N PHE A 5 5.22 7.66 -1.86
CA PHE A 5 4.16 7.42 -0.87
C PHE A 5 3.76 5.96 -0.78
N TYR A 6 3.78 5.24 -1.91
CA TYR A 6 3.51 3.80 -1.92
C TYR A 6 4.55 3.02 -1.10
N LEU A 7 5.85 3.28 -1.33
CA LEU A 7 6.92 2.62 -0.57
C LEU A 7 6.89 2.99 0.91
N GLN A 8 6.60 4.24 1.23
CA GLN A 8 6.47 4.67 2.63
C GLN A 8 5.34 3.91 3.34
N PHE A 9 4.14 3.87 2.74
CA PHE A 9 3.00 3.12 3.27
C PHE A 9 3.31 1.62 3.39
N LEU A 10 3.95 1.03 2.37
CA LEU A 10 4.32 -0.37 2.39
C LEU A 10 5.25 -0.69 3.55
N PHE A 11 6.27 0.14 3.81
CA PHE A 11 7.19 -0.08 4.93
C PHE A 11 6.58 0.20 6.31
N GLU A 12 5.53 1.02 6.39
CA GLU A 12 4.76 1.23 7.62
C GLU A 12 3.84 0.04 7.95
N GLU A 13 3.23 -0.57 6.93
CA GLU A 13 2.29 -1.69 7.10
C GLU A 13 2.97 -3.06 7.19
N LEU A 14 4.08 -3.28 6.48
CA LEU A 14 4.81 -4.56 6.48
C LEU A 14 5.16 -5.10 7.88
N PRO A 15 5.63 -4.29 8.84
CA PRO A 15 5.91 -4.75 10.20
C PRO A 15 4.65 -5.11 11.00
N GLN A 16 3.48 -4.60 10.60
CA GLN A 16 2.20 -4.85 11.27
C GLN A 16 1.55 -6.16 10.82
N LEU A 17 2.01 -6.72 9.70
CA LEU A 17 1.50 -7.99 9.19
C LEU A 17 1.79 -9.12 10.18
N ASP A 18 0.74 -9.81 10.58
CA ASP A 18 0.85 -11.02 11.36
C ASP A 18 1.38 -12.15 10.46
N MET A 19 2.67 -12.47 10.61
CA MET A 19 3.32 -13.58 9.92
C MET A 19 2.90 -14.96 10.45
N SER A 20 2.02 -15.00 11.47
CA SER A 20 1.55 -16.24 12.11
C SER A 20 0.41 -16.93 11.36
N GLY A 21 -0.17 -16.29 10.33
CA GLY A 21 -1.33 -16.79 9.57
C GLY A 21 -1.19 -16.66 8.05
N GLU A 22 -2.31 -16.73 7.34
CA GLU A 22 -2.35 -16.41 5.90
C GLU A 22 -1.92 -14.96 5.68
N LEU A 23 -0.79 -14.77 5.01
CA LEU A 23 -0.26 -13.46 4.64
C LEU A 23 -1.21 -12.80 3.63
N ASN A 24 -2.18 -12.05 4.14
CA ASN A 24 -3.03 -11.19 3.32
C ASN A 24 -2.22 -9.95 2.93
N ILE A 25 -1.41 -10.06 1.87
CA ILE A 25 -0.65 -8.93 1.32
C ILE A 25 -1.34 -8.26 0.14
N ASP A 26 -2.47 -8.83 -0.32
CA ASP A 26 -3.21 -8.33 -1.48
C ASP A 26 -3.66 -6.88 -1.29
N HIS A 27 -3.98 -6.47 -0.06
CA HIS A 27 -4.37 -5.09 0.24
C HIS A 27 -3.20 -4.09 0.18
N LEU A 28 -1.95 -4.55 0.27
CA LEU A 28 -0.73 -3.74 0.16
C LEU A 28 -0.19 -3.66 -1.27
N MET A 29 -0.75 -4.45 -2.18
CA MET A 29 -0.29 -4.49 -3.55
C MET A 29 -0.65 -3.21 -4.30
N PRO A 30 0.12 -2.83 -5.33
CA PRO A 30 -0.11 -1.60 -6.08
C PRO A 30 -1.45 -1.55 -6.83
N TRP A 31 -2.08 -2.71 -7.05
CA TRP A 31 -3.42 -2.85 -7.63
C TRP A 31 -4.55 -2.91 -6.57
N SER A 32 -4.21 -2.88 -5.28
CA SER A 32 -5.18 -2.87 -4.21
C SER A 32 -6.06 -1.62 -4.27
N LYS A 33 -7.34 -1.79 -3.93
CA LYS A 33 -8.30 -0.69 -3.79
C LYS A 33 -8.24 -0.01 -2.42
N GLU A 34 -7.50 -0.60 -1.49
CA GLU A 34 -7.37 -0.12 -0.10
C GLU A 34 -6.21 0.85 0.08
N LEU A 35 -5.41 1.10 -0.98
CA LEU A 35 -4.29 2.02 -0.91
C LEU A 35 -4.73 3.47 -0.63
N PRO A 36 -3.95 4.23 0.15
CA PRO A 36 -4.22 5.63 0.40
C PRO A 36 -4.26 6.47 -0.87
N LYS A 37 -5.10 7.51 -0.90
CA LYS A 37 -5.20 8.47 -2.03
C LYS A 37 -3.87 9.11 -2.41
N ALA A 38 -2.95 9.27 -1.45
CA ALA A 38 -1.61 9.80 -1.65
C ALA A 38 -0.72 8.89 -2.52
N CYS A 39 -0.99 7.58 -2.53
CA CYS A 39 -0.29 6.61 -3.38
C CYS A 39 -0.70 6.76 -4.85
N TYR A 40 -1.87 7.31 -5.14
CA TYR A 40 -2.29 7.61 -6.51
C TYR A 40 -1.76 8.97 -6.94
N LEU A 41 -1.27 9.07 -8.19
CA LEU A 41 -0.93 10.37 -8.75
C LEU A 41 -2.22 11.16 -8.85
N GLN A 42 -2.30 12.28 -8.14
CA GLN A 42 -3.39 13.22 -8.26
C GLN A 42 -3.31 13.84 -9.66
N THR A 43 -3.91 13.18 -10.65
CA THR A 43 -4.12 13.79 -11.96
C THR A 43 -5.18 14.87 -11.76
N LYS A 44 -4.74 16.13 -11.58
CA LYS A 44 -5.65 17.26 -11.70
C LYS A 44 -6.21 17.21 -13.13
N LYS A 45 -7.50 16.88 -13.26
CA LYS A 45 -8.28 17.06 -14.48
C LYS A 45 -8.76 18.50 -14.54
#